data_AF-A0A5P3A9C2-F1
#
_entry.id   AF-A0A5P3A9C2-F1
#
_cell.length_a   1.000
_cell.length_b   1.000
_cell.length_c   1.000
_cell.angle_alpha   90.00
_cell.angle_beta   90.00
_cell.angle_gamma   90.00
#
_symmetry.space_group_name_H-M   'P 1'
#
loop_
_entity.id
_entity.type
_entity.pdbx_description
1 polymer ?
#
loop_
_entity_poly.entity_id
_entity_poly.type
_entity_poly.pdbx_seq_one_letter_code
_entity_poly.pdbx_strand_id
1 'polypeptide(L)'
;MGPYRITSLGYAALLLLMGCVGLLYDRLSRGLAEPGEGGPFFCRELLSSGGDDSGLVSVFAAFLVPAGLRLARLSAGPVGYEGLVFLICLVLSCASLVLARLDCGAIVYTAFGVPDPMLAAALVALPVSGGLLLKLYFDRRQGKGR
;
A
#
# COMPACT_ATOMS: atom_id res chain seq x y z
N MET A 1 0.31 9.12 -26.18
CA MET A 1 -0.46 8.45 -25.10
C MET A 1 -1.43 9.47 -24.52
N GLY A 2 -2.74 9.19 -24.48
CA GLY A 2 -3.70 10.14 -23.92
C GLY A 2 -3.50 10.33 -22.40
N PRO A 3 -3.85 11.51 -21.84
CA PRO A 3 -3.68 11.82 -20.42
C PRO A 3 -4.39 10.81 -19.48
N TYR A 4 -5.48 10.21 -19.97
CA TYR A 4 -6.19 9.12 -19.29
C TYR A 4 -5.32 7.86 -19.10
N ARG A 5 -4.58 7.44 -20.13
CA ARG A 5 -3.71 6.25 -20.07
C ARG A 5 -2.53 6.46 -19.12
N ILE A 6 -1.99 7.67 -19.05
CA ILE A 6 -0.90 8.02 -18.13
C ILE A 6 -1.38 7.92 -16.68
N THR A 7 -2.54 8.50 -16.37
CA THR A 7 -3.17 8.40 -15.03
C THR A 7 -3.47 6.94 -14.66
N SER A 8 -3.96 6.15 -15.63
CA SER A 8 -4.24 4.72 -15.48
C SER A 8 -2.99 3.90 -15.15
N LEU A 9 -1.89 4.14 -15.87
CA LEU A 9 -0.60 3.49 -15.66
C LEU A 9 0.00 3.89 -14.31
N GLY A 10 -0.05 5.18 -13.96
CA GLY A 10 0.43 5.66 -12.67
C GLY A 10 -0.32 5.01 -11.51
N TYR A 11 -1.65 4.88 -11.62
CA TYR A 11 -2.46 4.18 -10.63
C TYR A 11 -2.07 2.71 -10.52
N ALA A 12 -1.97 1.98 -11.64
CA ALA A 12 -1.57 0.58 -11.65
C ALA A 12 -0.15 0.37 -11.07
N ALA A 13 0.79 1.26 -11.40
CA ALA A 13 2.15 1.19 -10.89
C ALA A 13 2.21 1.37 -9.37
N LEU A 14 1.42 2.28 -8.80
CA LEU A 14 1.34 2.45 -7.34
C LEU A 14 0.72 1.24 -6.65
N LEU A 15 -0.32 0.65 -7.23
CA LEU A 15 -0.92 -0.58 -6.70
C LEU A 15 0.06 -1.76 -6.74
N LEU A 16 0.80 -1.90 -7.83
CA LEU A 16 1.87 -2.90 -7.94
C LEU A 16 2.98 -2.64 -6.93
N LEU A 17 3.39 -1.39 -6.72
CA LEU A 17 4.39 -1.03 -5.72
C LEU A 17 3.94 -1.48 -4.33
N MET A 18 2.72 -1.16 -3.92
CA MET A 18 2.15 -1.61 -2.65
C MET A 18 2.11 -3.13 -2.57
N GLY A 19 1.65 -3.80 -3.64
CA GLY A 19 1.64 -5.26 -3.72
C GLY A 19 3.03 -5.89 -3.55
N CYS A 20 4.04 -5.32 -4.22
CA CYS A 20 5.43 -5.75 -4.10
C CYS A 20 5.98 -5.53 -2.69
N VAL A 21 5.67 -4.40 -2.05
CA VAL A 21 6.05 -4.15 -0.65
C VAL A 21 5.45 -5.24 0.23
N GLY A 22 4.17 -5.55 0.11
CA GLY A 22 3.53 -6.61 0.90
C GLY A 22 4.17 -8.00 0.70
N LEU A 23 4.61 -8.34 -0.51
CA LEU A 23 5.24 -9.64 -0.79
C LEU A 23 6.72 -9.73 -0.38
N LEU A 24 7.45 -8.61 -0.42
CA LEU A 24 8.91 -8.58 -0.27
C LEU A 24 9.37 -7.91 1.03
N TYR A 25 8.45 -7.46 1.88
CA TYR A 25 8.76 -6.72 3.10
C TYR A 25 9.77 -7.45 3.99
N ASP A 26 9.56 -8.74 4.26
CA ASP A 26 10.46 -9.55 5.09
C ASP A 26 11.88 -9.73 4.52
N ARG A 27 12.03 -9.59 3.20
CA ARG A 27 13.32 -9.75 2.52
C ARG A 27 14.08 -8.43 2.38
N LEU A 28 13.35 -7.31 2.29
CA LEU A 28 13.91 -5.99 2.02
C LEU A 28 14.00 -5.10 3.27
N SER A 29 13.21 -5.39 4.30
CA SER A 29 13.17 -4.65 5.56
C SER A 29 13.66 -5.51 6.73
N ARG A 30 14.14 -4.83 7.78
CA ARG A 30 14.46 -5.43 9.08
C ARG A 30 13.22 -5.68 9.93
N GLY A 31 12.06 -5.17 9.53
CA GLY A 31 10.79 -5.27 10.26
C GLY A 31 10.42 -3.97 10.96
N LEU A 32 9.29 -3.99 11.66
CA LEU A 32 8.81 -2.85 12.44
C LEU A 32 9.73 -2.59 13.65
N ALA A 33 9.90 -1.31 13.99
CA ALA A 33 10.77 -0.86 15.05
C ALA A 33 10.11 0.19 15.96
N GLU A 34 10.52 0.18 17.22
CA GLU A 34 10.08 1.07 18.28
C GLU A 34 11.29 1.87 18.83
N PRO A 35 11.11 3.13 19.27
CA PRO A 35 12.20 3.87 19.91
C PRO A 35 12.54 3.29 21.29
N GLY A 36 13.76 2.77 21.46
CA GLY A 36 14.29 2.33 22.75
C GLY A 36 15.33 3.30 23.34
N GLU A 37 15.63 3.15 24.64
CA GLU A 37 16.58 4.02 25.37
C GLU A 37 18.02 4.00 24.80
N GLY A 38 18.40 2.97 24.03
CA GLY A 38 19.72 2.82 23.42
C GLY A 38 19.74 2.83 21.88
N GLY A 39 18.61 3.07 21.22
CA GLY A 39 18.47 2.98 19.76
C GLY A 39 17.18 2.27 19.32
N PRO A 40 17.00 2.05 18.00
CA PRO A 40 15.80 1.41 17.48
C PRO A 40 15.73 -0.06 17.89
N PHE A 41 14.63 -0.44 18.52
CA PHE A 41 14.34 -1.81 18.92
C PHE A 41 13.44 -2.47 17.88
N PHE A 42 13.85 -3.61 17.29
CA PHE A 42 13.08 -4.28 16.26
C PHE A 42 12.11 -5.30 16.87
N CYS A 43 10.82 -5.17 16.56
CA CYS A 43 9.77 -6.02 17.13
C CYS A 43 9.94 -7.51 16.80
N ARG A 44 10.62 -7.82 15.68
CA ARG A 44 11.00 -9.19 15.32
C ARG A 44 11.89 -9.89 16.34
N GLU A 45 12.60 -9.15 17.18
CA GLU A 45 13.49 -9.69 18.22
C GLU A 45 12.72 -10.19 19.46
N LEU A 46 11.43 -9.86 19.57
CA LEU A 46 10.56 -10.40 20.62
C LEU A 46 10.08 -11.82 20.25
N LEU A 47 10.66 -12.82 20.92
CA LEU A 47 10.39 -14.27 20.76
C LEU A 47 8.92 -14.70 20.89
N SER A 48 8.02 -13.82 21.37
CA SER A 48 6.60 -14.14 21.57
C SER A 48 5.66 -13.64 20.46
N SER A 49 6.12 -12.78 19.53
CA SER A 49 5.26 -12.19 18.48
C SER A 49 6.00 -11.86 17.16
N GLY A 50 7.34 -11.91 17.14
CA GLY A 50 8.17 -11.38 16.06
C GLY A 50 8.03 -12.04 14.67
N GLY A 51 7.26 -13.13 14.55
CA GLY A 51 6.94 -13.75 13.27
C GLY A 51 5.65 -13.23 12.61
N ASP A 52 4.76 -12.57 13.36
CA ASP A 52 3.41 -12.19 12.89
C ASP A 52 3.32 -10.70 12.49
N ASP A 53 4.25 -9.86 12.97
CA ASP A 53 4.28 -8.41 12.70
C ASP A 53 4.49 -8.07 11.22
N SER A 54 5.29 -8.87 10.50
CA SER A 54 5.45 -8.73 9.04
C SER A 54 4.26 -9.30 8.27
N GLY A 55 3.48 -10.20 8.87
CA GLY A 55 2.19 -10.64 8.38
C GLY A 55 1.22 -9.47 8.22
N LEU A 56 1.29 -8.46 9.10
CA LEU A 56 0.45 -7.27 9.01
C LEU A 56 0.81 -6.38 7.81
N VAL A 57 2.09 -6.33 7.42
CA VAL A 57 2.53 -5.62 6.20
C VAL A 57 2.23 -6.44 4.94
N SER A 58 2.12 -7.76 5.05
CA SER A 58 1.75 -8.62 3.92
C SER A 58 0.35 -8.34 3.36
N VAL A 59 -0.54 -7.70 4.13
CA VAL A 59 -1.86 -7.25 3.68
C VAL A 59 -1.78 -6.32 2.46
N PHE A 60 -0.68 -5.58 2.29
CA PHE A 60 -0.48 -4.77 1.08
C PHE A 60 -0.42 -5.61 -0.21
N ALA A 61 -0.12 -6.91 -0.15
CA ALA A 61 -0.19 -7.82 -1.29
C ALA A 61 -1.62 -7.91 -1.87
N ALA A 62 -2.66 -7.62 -1.08
CA ALA A 62 -4.04 -7.57 -1.56
C ALA A 62 -4.24 -6.53 -2.67
N PHE A 63 -3.41 -5.47 -2.73
CA PHE A 63 -3.44 -4.48 -3.81
C PHE A 63 -3.03 -5.02 -5.19
N LEU A 64 -2.46 -6.23 -5.27
CA LEU A 64 -2.24 -6.91 -6.55
C LEU A 64 -3.54 -7.23 -7.28
N VAL A 65 -4.64 -7.43 -6.55
CA VAL A 65 -5.97 -7.70 -7.13
C VAL A 65 -6.49 -6.48 -7.92
N PRO A 66 -6.62 -5.27 -7.34
CA PRO A 66 -6.99 -4.09 -8.10
C PRO A 66 -5.93 -3.72 -9.16
N ALA A 67 -4.64 -4.04 -8.93
CA ALA A 67 -3.60 -3.82 -9.94
C ALA A 67 -3.83 -4.67 -11.19
N GLY A 68 -4.05 -5.98 -11.01
CA GLY A 68 -4.32 -6.91 -12.10
C GLY A 68 -5.60 -6.56 -12.87
N LEU A 69 -6.67 -6.20 -12.15
CA LEU A 69 -7.91 -5.69 -12.75
C LEU A 69 -7.65 -4.45 -13.61
N ARG A 70 -6.83 -3.51 -13.11
CA ARG A 70 -6.51 -2.29 -13.85
C ARG A 70 -5.63 -2.54 -15.05
N LEU A 71 -4.62 -3.40 -14.93
CA LEU A 71 -3.73 -3.77 -16.04
C LEU A 71 -4.51 -4.43 -17.18
N ALA A 72 -5.43 -5.35 -16.86
CA ALA A 72 -6.31 -5.98 -17.84
C ALA A 72 -7.25 -4.96 -18.52
N ARG A 73 -7.56 -3.84 -17.87
CA ARG A 73 -8.50 -2.80 -18.33
C ARG A 73 -7.84 -1.45 -18.60
N LEU A 74 -6.55 -1.41 -18.93
CA LEU A 74 -5.79 -0.17 -19.16
C LEU A 74 -6.45 0.79 -20.16
N SER A 75 -7.11 0.23 -21.18
CA SER A 75 -7.79 0.98 -22.25
C SER A 75 -9.27 1.28 -21.97
N ALA A 76 -9.85 0.72 -20.92
CA ALA A 76 -11.26 0.87 -20.59
C ALA A 76 -11.49 1.81 -19.40
N GLY A 77 -12.67 2.43 -19.32
CA GLY A 77 -13.10 3.25 -18.19
C GLY A 77 -13.12 2.49 -16.85
N PRO A 78 -12.84 3.15 -15.70
CA PRO A 78 -12.89 2.51 -14.37
C PRO A 78 -14.31 2.10 -14.03
N VAL A 79 -14.52 0.83 -13.67
CA VAL A 79 -15.85 0.29 -13.30
C VAL A 79 -16.14 0.42 -11.82
N GLY A 80 -17.42 0.37 -11.43
CA GLY A 80 -17.84 0.58 -10.03
C GLY A 80 -17.18 -0.40 -9.04
N TYR A 81 -16.97 -1.65 -9.46
CA TYR A 81 -16.33 -2.64 -8.60
C TYR A 81 -14.82 -2.42 -8.40
N GLU A 82 -14.11 -1.70 -9.30
CA GLU A 82 -12.69 -1.36 -9.10
C GLU A 82 -12.53 -0.50 -7.84
N GLY A 83 -13.43 0.47 -7.64
CA GLY A 83 -13.47 1.30 -6.45
C GLY A 83 -13.84 0.52 -5.19
N LEU A 84 -14.78 -0.42 -5.28
CA LEU A 84 -15.14 -1.29 -4.15
C LEU A 84 -13.97 -2.16 -3.71
N VAL A 85 -13.29 -2.82 -4.65
CA VAL A 85 -12.12 -3.66 -4.36
C VAL A 85 -11.00 -2.83 -3.75
N PHE A 86 -10.70 -1.64 -4.32
CA PHE A 86 -9.73 -0.72 -3.76
C PHE A 86 -10.08 -0.31 -2.32
N LEU A 87 -11.35 0.00 -2.06
CA LEU A 87 -11.82 0.42 -0.73
C LEU A 87 -11.71 -0.72 0.29
N ILE A 88 -12.02 -1.96 -0.10
CA ILE A 88 -11.82 -3.14 0.76
C ILE A 88 -10.33 -3.29 1.10
N CYS A 89 -9.44 -3.23 0.10
CA CYS A 89 -7.99 -3.28 0.33
C CYS A 89 -7.49 -2.15 1.23
N LEU A 90 -8.02 -0.94 1.05
CA LEU A 90 -7.71 0.23 1.86
C LEU A 90 -8.12 0.03 3.33
N VAL A 91 -9.36 -0.43 3.58
CA VAL A 91 -9.85 -0.70 4.94
C VAL A 91 -9.03 -1.79 5.61
N LEU A 92 -8.75 -2.88 4.90
CA LEU A 92 -7.91 -3.97 5.41
C LEU A 92 -6.50 -3.47 5.76
N SER A 93 -5.90 -2.67 4.89
CA SER A 93 -4.54 -2.14 5.12
C SER A 93 -4.52 -1.16 6.30
N CYS A 94 -5.52 -0.26 6.40
CA CYS A 94 -5.64 0.63 7.54
C CYS A 94 -5.86 -0.14 8.85
N ALA A 95 -6.73 -1.15 8.86
CA ALA A 95 -6.95 -1.99 10.03
C ALA A 95 -5.66 -2.72 10.43
N SER A 96 -4.93 -3.27 9.45
CA SER A 96 -3.65 -3.93 9.68
C SER A 96 -2.59 -3.00 10.26
N LEU A 97 -2.49 -1.77 9.76
CA LEU A 97 -1.59 -0.74 10.30
C LEU A 97 -1.98 -0.34 11.73
N VAL A 98 -3.27 -0.27 12.06
CA VAL A 98 -3.72 0.00 13.43
C VAL A 98 -3.34 -1.16 14.36
N LEU A 99 -3.53 -2.41 13.92
CA LEU A 99 -3.13 -3.59 14.68
C LEU A 99 -1.61 -3.64 14.89
N ALA A 100 -0.82 -3.36 13.86
CA ALA A 100 0.64 -3.34 13.93
C ALA A 100 1.17 -2.33 14.96
N ARG A 101 0.45 -1.20 15.12
CA ARG A 101 0.75 -0.20 16.14
C ARG A 101 0.43 -0.65 17.56
N LEU A 102 -0.55 -1.54 17.73
CA LEU A 102 -0.93 -2.08 19.04
C LEU A 102 0.03 -3.18 19.50
N ASP A 103 0.58 -3.97 18.58
CA ASP A 103 1.43 -5.11 18.93
C ASP A 103 2.86 -4.70 19.33
N CYS A 104 3.49 -3.77 18.62
CA CYS A 104 4.83 -3.28 18.98
C CYS A 104 5.33 -2.16 18.05
N GLY A 105 4.79 -2.03 16.83
CA GLY A 105 5.43 -1.25 15.78
C GLY A 105 4.96 0.20 15.65
N ALA A 106 5.80 1.17 15.99
CA ALA A 106 5.63 2.57 15.60
C ALA A 106 5.91 2.74 14.11
N ILE A 107 4.88 2.54 13.29
CA ILE A 107 4.93 2.62 11.82
C ILE A 107 5.60 3.90 11.30
N VAL A 108 5.28 5.05 11.88
CA VAL A 108 5.84 6.35 11.47
C VAL A 108 7.32 6.46 11.85
N TYR A 109 7.69 5.95 13.03
CA TYR A 109 9.08 5.91 13.48
C TYR A 109 9.90 4.92 12.65
N THR A 110 9.33 3.78 12.27
CA THR A 110 9.99 2.81 11.38
C THR A 110 10.20 3.43 9.99
N ALA A 111 9.17 4.07 9.43
CA ALA A 111 9.23 4.66 8.09
C ALA A 111 10.20 5.85 7.99
N PHE A 112 10.24 6.73 9.01
CA PHE A 112 10.99 7.99 8.94
C PHE A 112 12.17 8.11 9.92
N GLY A 113 12.13 7.39 11.04
CA GLY A 113 13.18 7.40 12.08
C GLY A 113 14.26 6.33 11.89
N VAL A 114 13.89 5.11 11.49
CA VAL A 114 14.81 3.99 11.17
C VAL A 114 15.04 3.83 9.66
N PRO A 115 14.82 4.92 8.91
CA PRO A 115 14.38 4.98 7.51
C PRO A 115 14.16 3.64 6.80
N ASP A 116 12.91 3.14 6.82
CA ASP A 116 12.46 2.07 5.93
C ASP A 116 11.82 2.67 4.65
N PRO A 117 12.53 2.67 3.50
CA PRO A 117 12.03 3.25 2.27
C PRO A 117 10.85 2.47 1.67
N MET A 118 10.71 1.18 1.96
CA MET A 118 9.62 0.35 1.44
C MET A 118 8.31 0.68 2.14
N LEU A 119 8.36 0.75 3.47
CA LEU A 119 7.21 1.14 4.29
C LEU A 119 6.78 2.58 3.99
N ALA A 120 7.75 3.50 3.90
CA ALA A 120 7.47 4.90 3.54
C ALA A 120 6.83 5.02 2.15
N ALA A 121 7.34 4.28 1.15
CA ALA A 121 6.77 4.28 -0.19
C ALA A 121 5.34 3.73 -0.22
N ALA A 122 5.04 2.65 0.51
CA ALA A 122 3.68 2.11 0.61
C ALA A 122 2.70 3.08 1.30
N LEU A 123 3.14 3.74 2.38
CA LEU A 123 2.34 4.74 3.11
C LEU A 123 2.01 5.96 2.24
N VAL A 124 2.95 6.42 1.39
CA VAL A 124 2.71 7.53 0.45
C VAL A 124 1.88 7.06 -0.76
N ALA A 125 2.07 5.82 -1.21
CA ALA A 125 1.33 5.28 -2.35
C ALA A 125 -0.18 5.13 -2.08
N LEU A 126 -0.60 4.88 -0.82
CA LEU A 126 -2.00 4.81 -0.41
C LEU A 126 -2.81 6.07 -0.77
N PRO A 127 -2.51 7.27 -0.25
CA PRO A 127 -3.26 8.48 -0.56
C PRO A 127 -3.12 8.90 -2.02
N VAL A 128 -1.94 8.70 -2.63
CA VAL A 128 -1.71 9.06 -4.04
C VAL A 128 -2.53 8.18 -4.98
N SER A 129 -2.60 6.86 -4.73
CA SER A 129 -3.41 5.93 -5.53
C SER A 129 -4.91 6.23 -5.39
N GLY A 130 -5.39 6.58 -4.19
CA GLY A 130 -6.76 7.04 -3.98
C GLY A 130 -7.09 8.32 -4.77
N GLY A 131 -6.18 9.30 -4.77
CA GLY A 131 -6.31 10.52 -5.56
C GLY A 131 -6.35 10.26 -7.08
N LEU A 132 -5.51 9.34 -7.58
CA LEU A 132 -5.53 8.94 -8.98
C LEU A 132 -6.81 8.19 -9.37
N LEU A 133 -7.32 7.34 -8.49
CA LEU A 133 -8.59 6.65 -8.70
C LEU A 133 -9.76 7.65 -8.79
N LEU A 134 -9.83 8.62 -7.87
CA LEU A 134 -10.82 9.71 -7.93
C LEU A 134 -10.71 10.49 -9.24
N LYS A 135 -9.49 10.84 -9.65
CA LYS A 135 -9.24 11.52 -10.94
C LYS A 135 -9.75 10.71 -12.13
N LEU A 136 -9.52 9.39 -12.15
CA LEU A 136 -10.04 8.50 -13.20
C LEU A 136 -11.57 8.47 -13.23
N TYR A 137 -12.24 8.49 -12.08
CA TYR A 137 -13.70 8.59 -12.00
C TYR A 137 -14.21 9.95 -12.52
N PHE A 138 -13.52 11.05 -12.20
CA PHE A 138 -13.86 12.37 -12.73
C PHE A 138 -13.68 12.46 -14.25
N ASP A 139 -12.57 11.94 -14.78
CA ASP A 139 -12.30 11.91 -16.22
C ASP A 139 -13.35 11.07 -16.97
N ARG A 140 -13.81 9.95 -16.36
CA ARG A 140 -14.91 9.15 -16.90
C ARG A 140 -16.22 9.95 -16.94
N ARG A 141 -16.56 10.71 -15.89
CA ARG A 141 -17.77 11.56 -15.89
C ARG A 141 -17.72 12.65 -16.95
N GLN A 142 -16.53 13.18 -17.27
CA GLN A 142 -16.34 14.18 -18.32
C GLN A 142 -16.32 13.60 -19.75
N GLY A 143 -16.48 12.28 -19.93
CA GLY A 143 -16.46 11.65 -21.25
C GLY A 143 -15.08 11.57 -21.92
N LYS A 144 -13.99 11.91 -21.21
CA LYS A 144 -12.60 11.88 -21.72
C LYS A 144 -11.99 10.48 -21.84
N GLY A 145 -12.77 9.44 -21.51
CA GLY A 145 -12.33 8.04 -21.45
C GLY A 145 -13.12 7.08 -22.33
N ARG A 146 -13.72 7.56 -23.43
CA ARG A 146 -14.23 6.71 -24.51
C ARG A 146 -13.15 6.48 -25.56
#